data_AF-A0A0G2E208-F1
#
_entry.id   AF-A0A0G2E208-F1
#
_cell.length_a   1.000
_cell.length_b   1.000
_cell.length_c   1.000
_cell.angle_alpha   90.00
_cell.angle_beta   90.00
_cell.angle_gamma   90.00
#
_symmetry.space_group_name_H-M   'P 1'
#
loop_
_entity.id
_entity.type
_entity.pdbx_description
1 polymer ?
#
loop_
_entity_poly.entity_id
_entity_poly.type
_entity_poly.pdbx_seq_one_letter_code
_entity_poly.pdbx_strand_id
1 'polypeptide(L)'
;MADQKPLTGLESTFSHLLARRRSRSLLRRLTTAPPGTVDFSSNDYLSLSTHPEIRSTFLSLLQAPEPTTTTTTNVPSTPPPPPPIGSRGSRLLDGNNALALSLESLIAAHHRAGSGLLFNSGFDANVGLFSSVPQPGDYVVYDELIHASLTPQPPAAIVLCTPLTRSYLINYARPLIYTTALSHPSLASISATYAFLTANKTTPLLTHLHTLTTLAHALLAALIARFPASTLSLLPLPTTRNPSPILPVFTPHPRQLAAHCQAKGYMVRAIVAPTVPRGAERT
;
A
#
# COMPACT_ATOMS: atom_id res chain seq x y z
N MET A 1 -2.63 -29.65 35.23
CA MET A 1 -3.15 -28.26 35.32
C MET A 1 -1.94 -27.34 35.34
N ALA A 2 -1.68 -26.59 34.26
CA ALA A 2 -0.58 -25.65 34.24
C ALA A 2 -0.95 -24.44 35.11
N ASP A 3 -0.13 -24.20 36.13
CA ASP A 3 -0.27 -23.15 37.11
C ASP A 3 -0.14 -21.78 36.40
N GLN A 4 -1.26 -21.10 36.18
CA GLN A 4 -1.25 -19.77 35.54
C GLN A 4 -0.74 -18.76 36.55
N LYS A 5 0.53 -18.35 36.38
CA LYS A 5 1.14 -17.23 37.09
C LYS A 5 0.16 -16.03 37.07
N PRO A 6 -0.12 -15.40 38.23
CA PRO A 6 -1.05 -14.28 38.29
C PRO A 6 -0.58 -13.15 37.38
N LEU A 7 -1.50 -12.61 36.57
CA LEU A 7 -1.22 -11.52 35.63
C LEU A 7 -0.73 -10.29 36.41
N THR A 8 0.31 -9.63 35.90
CA THR A 8 0.74 -8.33 36.42
C THR A 8 -0.34 -7.25 36.21
N GLY A 9 -0.25 -6.10 36.89
CA GLY A 9 -1.22 -4.99 36.72
C GLY A 9 -1.34 -4.49 35.27
N LEU A 10 -0.23 -4.48 34.53
CA LEU A 10 -0.22 -4.13 33.10
C LEU A 10 -0.90 -5.21 32.25
N GLU A 11 -0.57 -6.49 32.46
CA GLU A 11 -1.18 -7.60 31.71
C GLU A 11 -2.68 -7.75 32.01
N SER A 12 -3.11 -7.45 33.24
CA SER A 12 -4.53 -7.36 33.59
C SER A 12 -5.22 -6.26 32.79
N THR A 13 -4.60 -5.09 32.66
CA THR A 13 -5.10 -3.99 31.81
C THR A 13 -5.19 -4.41 30.34
N PHE A 14 -4.16 -5.05 29.80
CA PHE A 14 -4.17 -5.57 28.43
C PHE A 14 -5.27 -6.61 28.21
N SER A 15 -5.42 -7.55 29.14
CA SER A 15 -6.46 -8.58 29.11
C SER A 15 -7.85 -7.95 29.06
N HIS A 16 -8.12 -6.94 29.91
CA HIS A 16 -9.38 -6.19 29.88
C HIS A 16 -9.59 -5.51 28.52
N LEU A 17 -8.60 -4.77 28.00
CA LEU A 17 -8.72 -4.08 26.70
C LEU A 17 -8.93 -5.05 25.53
N LEU A 18 -8.29 -6.21 25.54
CA LEU A 18 -8.49 -7.27 24.56
C LEU A 18 -9.88 -7.91 24.69
N ALA A 19 -10.36 -8.15 25.91
CA ALA A 19 -11.72 -8.63 26.16
C ALA A 19 -12.77 -7.63 25.65
N ARG A 20 -12.56 -6.33 25.87
CA ARG A 20 -13.41 -5.25 25.34
C ARG A 20 -13.40 -5.20 23.81
N ARG A 21 -12.25 -5.42 23.16
CA ARG A 21 -12.20 -5.56 21.69
C ARG A 21 -12.92 -6.83 21.22
N ARG A 22 -12.77 -7.94 21.94
CA ARG A 22 -13.42 -9.22 21.60
C ARG A 22 -14.94 -9.12 21.69
N SER A 23 -15.49 -8.52 22.74
CA SER A 23 -16.95 -8.34 22.90
C SER A 23 -17.56 -7.47 21.80
N ARG A 24 -16.78 -6.55 21.23
CA ARG A 24 -17.15 -5.73 20.06
C ARG A 24 -16.80 -6.39 18.72
N SER A 25 -16.23 -7.60 18.74
CA SER A 25 -15.70 -8.29 17.56
C SER A 25 -14.69 -7.47 16.74
N LEU A 26 -13.87 -6.67 17.42
CA LEU A 26 -12.78 -5.85 16.86
C LEU A 26 -11.40 -6.44 17.15
N LEU A 27 -11.36 -7.65 17.72
CA LEU A 27 -10.11 -8.36 17.96
C LEU A 27 -9.54 -8.83 16.62
N ARG A 28 -8.34 -8.37 16.30
CA ARG A 28 -7.61 -8.74 15.08
C ARG A 28 -6.61 -9.84 15.40
N ARG A 29 -6.32 -10.68 14.42
CA ARG A 29 -5.29 -11.72 14.50
C ARG A 29 -4.44 -11.67 13.24
N LEU A 30 -3.14 -11.94 13.36
CA LEU A 30 -2.28 -12.15 12.20
C LEU A 30 -2.70 -13.47 11.53
N THR A 31 -2.96 -13.42 10.23
CA THR A 31 -3.41 -14.57 9.44
C THR A 31 -2.60 -14.65 8.17
N THR A 32 -2.19 -15.86 7.81
CA THR A 32 -1.68 -16.17 6.46
C THR A 32 -2.82 -16.73 5.63
N ALA A 33 -2.84 -16.41 4.34
CA ALA A 33 -3.74 -17.06 3.41
C ALA A 33 -3.26 -18.52 3.22
N PRO A 34 -4.16 -19.52 3.33
CA PRO A 34 -3.81 -20.89 2.99
C PRO A 34 -3.27 -21.02 1.56
N PRO A 35 -2.37 -21.98 1.28
CA PRO A 35 -1.93 -22.24 -0.09
C PRO A 35 -3.12 -22.56 -1.01
N GLY A 36 -3.08 -22.04 -2.23
CA GLY A 36 -4.12 -22.30 -3.24
C GLY A 36 -5.39 -21.45 -3.11
N THR A 37 -5.44 -20.48 -2.19
CA THR A 37 -6.58 -19.55 -2.15
C THR A 37 -6.60 -18.60 -3.34
N VAL A 38 -7.78 -18.30 -3.85
CA VAL A 38 -7.99 -17.28 -4.88
C VAL A 38 -8.07 -15.91 -4.22
N ASP A 39 -7.26 -14.97 -4.69
CA ASP A 39 -7.15 -13.62 -4.13
C ASP A 39 -8.26 -12.69 -4.63
N PHE A 40 -9.07 -12.16 -3.70
CA PHE A 40 -10.09 -11.14 -3.95
C PHE A 40 -9.94 -9.92 -3.01
N SER A 41 -8.80 -9.78 -2.31
CA SER A 41 -8.64 -8.72 -1.31
C SER A 41 -7.28 -8.04 -1.28
N SER A 42 -6.30 -8.49 -2.08
CA SER A 42 -5.08 -7.72 -2.27
C SER A 42 -5.30 -6.47 -3.10
N ASN A 43 -4.39 -5.51 -2.94
CA ASN A 43 -4.33 -4.27 -3.72
C ASN A 43 -3.42 -4.42 -4.96
N ASP A 44 -3.00 -5.63 -5.32
CA ASP A 44 -2.15 -5.87 -6.50
C ASP A 44 -2.99 -6.09 -7.77
N TYR A 45 -3.76 -5.07 -8.15
CA TYR A 45 -4.78 -5.17 -9.20
C TYR A 45 -4.24 -5.62 -10.56
N LEU A 46 -2.98 -5.30 -10.87
CA LEU A 46 -2.33 -5.65 -12.12
C LEU A 46 -1.37 -6.85 -11.99
N SER A 47 -1.36 -7.50 -10.81
CA SER A 47 -0.48 -8.62 -10.49
C SER A 47 1.01 -8.32 -10.69
N LEU A 48 1.42 -7.06 -10.55
CA LEU A 48 2.79 -6.62 -10.84
C LEU A 48 3.80 -7.22 -9.86
N SER A 49 3.37 -7.51 -8.62
CA SER A 49 4.24 -8.11 -7.60
C SER A 49 4.70 -9.53 -7.97
N THR A 50 3.97 -10.20 -8.86
CA THR A 50 4.28 -11.57 -9.31
C THR A 50 4.76 -11.63 -10.76
N HIS A 51 4.79 -10.49 -11.47
CA HIS A 51 5.09 -10.45 -12.90
C HIS A 51 6.54 -10.91 -13.19
N PRO A 52 6.75 -11.93 -14.04
CA PRO A 52 8.08 -12.53 -14.27
C PRO A 52 9.12 -11.53 -14.77
N GLU A 53 8.72 -10.61 -15.66
CA GLU A 53 9.63 -9.60 -16.20
C GLU A 53 10.10 -8.61 -15.12
N ILE A 54 9.17 -8.12 -14.28
CA ILE A 54 9.49 -7.19 -13.19
C ILE A 54 10.41 -7.89 -12.18
N ARG A 55 10.14 -9.16 -11.87
CA ARG A 55 11.00 -9.97 -11.01
C ARG A 55 12.41 -10.12 -11.59
N SER A 56 12.53 -10.39 -12.89
CA SER A 56 13.82 -10.51 -13.56
C SER A 56 14.61 -9.19 -13.48
N THR A 57 13.99 -8.07 -13.86
CA THR A 57 14.60 -6.74 -13.77
C THR A 57 15.00 -6.39 -12.34
N PHE A 58 14.15 -6.68 -11.36
CA PHE A 58 14.45 -6.48 -9.94
C PHE A 58 15.70 -7.25 -9.50
N LEU A 59 15.80 -8.53 -9.84
CA LEU A 59 16.97 -9.35 -9.50
C LEU A 59 18.24 -8.83 -10.18
N SER A 60 18.15 -8.40 -11.43
CA SER A 60 19.28 -7.77 -12.13
C SER A 60 19.73 -6.47 -11.45
N LEU A 61 18.80 -5.63 -10.99
CA LEU A 61 19.11 -4.39 -10.28
C LEU A 61 19.78 -4.64 -8.93
N LEU A 62 19.40 -5.70 -8.21
CA LEU A 62 20.07 -6.08 -6.96
C LEU A 62 21.52 -6.53 -7.14
N GLN A 63 21.84 -7.10 -8.31
CA GLN A 63 23.18 -7.58 -8.64
C GLN A 63 24.05 -6.49 -9.28
N ALA A 64 23.43 -5.40 -9.77
CA ALA A 64 24.14 -4.33 -10.43
C ALA A 64 25.00 -3.55 -9.42
N PRO A 65 26.26 -3.23 -9.76
CA PRO A 65 27.07 -2.37 -8.92
C PRO A 65 26.48 -0.96 -8.86
N GLU A 66 26.60 -0.28 -7.71
CA GLU A 66 26.21 1.13 -7.62
C GLU A 66 27.05 1.97 -8.60
N PRO A 67 26.45 2.94 -9.31
CA PRO A 67 27.21 3.90 -10.10
C PRO A 67 28.07 4.72 -9.15
N THR A 68 29.38 4.46 -9.16
CA THR A 68 30.36 5.20 -8.34
C THR A 68 30.40 6.65 -8.79
N THR A 69 29.92 7.56 -7.93
CA THR A 69 29.99 9.02 -8.12
C THR A 69 31.38 9.60 -7.86
N THR A 70 32.35 8.77 -7.49
CA THR A 70 33.73 9.20 -7.22
C THR A 70 34.51 9.40 -8.52
N THR A 71 34.66 10.67 -8.91
CA THR A 71 35.60 11.17 -9.92
C THR A 71 37.05 11.09 -9.41
N THR A 72 37.48 9.96 -8.86
CA THR A 72 38.87 9.72 -8.50
C THR A 72 39.53 8.92 -9.61
N THR A 73 40.54 9.49 -10.25
CA THR A 73 41.35 8.96 -11.37
C THR A 73 42.12 7.67 -11.06
N ASN A 74 41.83 7.00 -9.95
CA ASN A 74 42.43 5.73 -9.57
C ASN A 74 41.39 4.63 -9.79
N VAL A 75 41.53 3.90 -10.89
CA VAL A 75 40.75 2.69 -11.17
C VAL A 75 41.04 1.67 -10.06
N PRO A 76 40.07 1.31 -9.21
CA PRO A 76 40.26 0.20 -8.29
C PRO A 76 40.41 -1.09 -9.11
N SER A 77 41.44 -1.87 -8.84
CA SER A 77 41.71 -3.16 -9.48
C SER A 77 40.71 -4.27 -9.11
N THR A 78 39.66 -3.94 -8.38
CA THR A 78 38.61 -4.87 -7.91
C THR A 78 37.24 -4.34 -8.31
N PRO A 79 36.32 -5.22 -8.78
CA PRO A 79 34.97 -4.81 -9.09
C PRO A 79 34.29 -4.22 -7.84
N PRO A 80 33.51 -3.12 -7.98
CA PRO A 80 32.82 -2.52 -6.86
C PRO A 80 31.90 -3.55 -6.18
N PRO A 81 31.83 -3.55 -4.82
CA PRO A 81 30.96 -4.47 -4.10
C PRO A 81 29.48 -4.20 -4.45
N PRO A 82 28.61 -5.22 -4.32
CA PRO A 82 27.18 -5.02 -4.51
C PRO A 82 26.64 -3.99 -3.49
N PRO A 83 25.54 -3.30 -3.85
CA PRO A 83 24.92 -2.32 -2.97
C PRO A 83 24.52 -2.94 -1.61
N PRO A 84 24.58 -2.16 -0.52
CA PRO A 84 24.11 -2.63 0.77
C PRO A 84 22.60 -2.89 0.73
N ILE A 85 22.16 -4.00 1.34
CA ILE A 85 20.73 -4.36 1.39
C ILE A 85 19.94 -3.33 2.21
N GLY A 86 20.45 -2.92 3.37
CA GLY A 86 19.83 -1.92 4.23
C GLY A 86 20.28 -0.50 3.90
N SER A 87 19.43 0.49 4.19
CA SER A 87 19.76 1.92 4.02
C SER A 87 20.72 2.47 5.08
N ARG A 88 20.95 1.75 6.19
CA ARG A 88 21.91 2.10 7.27
C ARG A 88 21.62 3.39 8.06
N GLY A 89 20.59 4.15 7.70
CA GLY A 89 20.19 5.35 8.42
C GLY A 89 18.96 6.05 7.83
N SER A 90 18.65 7.25 8.31
CA SER A 90 17.54 8.06 7.77
C SER A 90 17.96 8.79 6.50
N ARG A 91 17.00 9.41 5.79
CA ARG A 91 17.32 10.17 4.56
C ARG A 91 18.31 11.32 4.83
N LEU A 92 18.36 11.83 6.05
CA LEU A 92 19.25 12.92 6.44
C LEU A 92 20.54 12.46 7.12
N LEU A 93 20.61 11.20 7.56
CA LEU A 93 21.72 10.63 8.30
C LEU A 93 22.15 9.32 7.62
N ASP A 94 23.02 9.43 6.61
CA ASP A 94 23.66 8.35 5.86
C ASP A 94 22.77 7.36 5.09
N GLY A 95 21.44 7.53 5.11
CA GLY A 95 20.50 6.63 4.44
C GLY A 95 20.01 7.06 3.06
N ASN A 96 20.45 8.22 2.55
CA ASN A 96 20.11 8.68 1.21
C ASN A 96 21.16 8.22 0.19
N ASN A 97 20.70 7.78 -0.99
CA ASN A 97 21.57 7.26 -2.04
C ASN A 97 21.16 7.79 -3.42
N ALA A 98 22.04 7.57 -4.41
CA ALA A 98 21.84 8.06 -5.78
C ALA A 98 20.59 7.45 -6.44
N LEU A 99 20.28 6.18 -6.15
CA LEU A 99 19.10 5.50 -6.68
C LEU A 99 17.80 6.14 -6.20
N ALA A 100 17.71 6.55 -4.93
CA ALA A 100 16.54 7.25 -4.41
C ALA A 100 16.31 8.58 -5.13
N LEU A 101 17.38 9.36 -5.34
CA LEU A 101 17.30 10.67 -6.01
C LEU A 101 16.96 10.53 -7.50
N SER A 102 17.55 9.56 -8.19
CA SER A 102 17.27 9.29 -9.61
C SER A 102 15.83 8.82 -9.80
N LEU A 103 15.34 7.95 -8.90
CA LEU A 103 13.97 7.46 -8.91
C LEU A 103 12.97 8.58 -8.60
N GLU A 104 13.24 9.44 -7.62
CA GLU A 104 12.43 10.64 -7.34
C GLU A 104 12.28 11.52 -8.58
N SER A 105 13.39 11.76 -9.28
CA SER A 105 13.43 12.58 -10.50
C SER A 105 12.68 11.91 -11.66
N LEU A 106 12.88 10.61 -11.87
CA LEU A 106 12.22 9.83 -12.91
C LEU A 106 10.70 9.83 -12.71
N ILE A 107 10.25 9.58 -11.48
CA ILE A 107 8.82 9.53 -11.17
C ILE A 107 8.20 10.93 -11.29
N ALA A 108 8.87 11.97 -10.80
CA ALA A 108 8.39 13.35 -10.96
C ALA A 108 8.25 13.74 -12.43
N ALA A 109 9.24 13.42 -13.26
CA ALA A 109 9.19 13.67 -14.70
C ALA A 109 8.05 12.91 -15.39
N HIS A 110 7.86 11.63 -15.05
CA HIS A 110 6.77 10.81 -15.60
C HIS A 110 5.39 11.41 -15.32
N HIS A 111 5.18 11.94 -14.12
CA HIS A 111 3.92 12.57 -13.71
C HIS A 111 3.86 14.08 -13.96
N ARG A 112 4.85 14.67 -14.65
CA ARG A 112 4.94 16.11 -14.95
C ARG A 112 4.88 17.00 -13.69
N ALA A 113 5.46 16.53 -12.59
CA ALA A 113 5.60 17.29 -11.37
C ALA A 113 6.97 18.00 -11.32
N GLY A 114 7.04 19.16 -10.64
CA GLY A 114 8.29 19.89 -10.49
C GLY A 114 9.34 19.16 -9.66
N SER A 115 8.90 18.28 -8.75
CA SER A 115 9.75 17.43 -7.91
C SER A 115 8.96 16.27 -7.33
N GLY A 116 9.67 15.27 -6.81
CA GLY A 116 9.10 14.10 -6.12
C GLY A 116 9.92 13.79 -4.88
N LEU A 117 9.30 13.26 -3.81
CA LEU A 117 9.97 12.95 -2.55
C LEU A 117 9.47 11.61 -1.99
N LEU A 118 10.36 10.63 -1.89
CA LEU A 118 10.04 9.26 -1.45
C LEU A 118 9.89 9.16 0.07
N PHE A 119 8.86 8.43 0.48
CA PHE A 119 8.55 8.02 1.86
C PHE A 119 8.46 6.49 1.95
N ASN A 120 8.69 5.95 3.14
CA ASN A 120 8.62 4.50 3.40
C ASN A 120 7.23 3.89 3.21
N SER A 121 6.19 4.70 3.26
CA SER A 121 4.82 4.28 3.01
C SER A 121 3.98 5.51 2.73
N GLY A 122 2.79 5.32 2.15
CA GLY A 122 1.87 6.44 2.01
C GLY A 122 1.21 6.85 3.34
N PHE A 123 1.30 6.01 4.37
CA PHE A 123 1.00 6.44 5.74
C PHE A 123 2.01 7.49 6.21
N ASP A 124 3.30 7.20 6.08
CA ASP A 124 4.37 8.13 6.48
C ASP A 124 4.34 9.41 5.65
N ALA A 125 4.01 9.33 4.35
CA ALA A 125 3.82 10.50 3.51
C ALA A 125 2.69 11.40 4.06
N ASN A 126 1.54 10.81 4.38
CA ASN A 126 0.40 11.56 4.93
C ASN A 126 0.70 12.13 6.31
N VAL A 127 1.28 11.33 7.22
CA VAL A 127 1.69 11.82 8.55
C VAL A 127 2.68 12.96 8.40
N GLY A 128 3.68 12.83 7.53
CA GLY A 128 4.64 13.88 7.22
C GLY A 128 3.94 15.16 6.78
N LEU A 129 3.09 15.08 5.76
CA LEU A 129 2.37 16.22 5.21
C LEU A 129 1.45 16.90 6.25
N PHE A 130 0.53 16.16 6.86
CA PHE A 130 -0.50 16.72 7.74
C PHE A 130 0.04 17.16 9.10
N SER A 131 1.17 16.61 9.55
CA SER A 131 1.79 17.06 10.81
C SER A 131 2.73 18.25 10.64
N SER A 132 3.21 18.53 9.42
CA SER A 132 4.16 19.63 9.19
C SER A 132 3.59 20.80 8.42
N VAL A 133 2.71 20.58 7.44
CA VAL A 133 2.28 21.66 6.53
C VAL A 133 1.31 22.64 7.19
N PRO A 134 0.18 22.20 7.79
CA PRO A 134 -0.78 23.14 8.38
C PRO A 134 -0.15 23.94 9.53
N GLN A 135 -0.23 25.28 9.45
CA GLN A 135 0.24 26.20 10.48
C GLN A 135 -0.93 26.80 11.28
N PRO A 136 -0.66 27.35 12.48
CA PRO A 136 -1.68 28.10 13.22
C PRO A 136 -2.31 29.20 12.35
N GLY A 137 -3.63 29.14 12.19
CA GLY A 137 -4.39 30.08 11.35
C GLY A 137 -4.73 29.55 9.95
N ASP A 138 -4.15 28.43 9.53
CA ASP A 138 -4.51 27.78 8.26
C ASP A 138 -5.82 27.00 8.37
N TYR A 139 -6.54 26.93 7.25
CA TYR A 139 -7.71 26.06 7.10
C TYR A 139 -7.32 24.82 6.29
N VAL A 140 -7.58 23.64 6.86
CA VAL A 140 -7.41 22.37 6.15
C VAL A 140 -8.78 21.95 5.61
N VAL A 141 -8.96 22.07 4.30
CA VAL A 141 -10.13 21.53 3.61
C VAL A 141 -9.81 20.12 3.16
N TYR A 142 -10.63 19.15 3.57
CA TYR A 142 -10.49 17.76 3.20
C TYR A 142 -11.85 17.15 2.88
N ASP A 143 -11.85 16.16 1.99
CA ASP A 143 -13.06 15.42 1.60
C ASP A 143 -13.49 14.49 2.74
N GLU A 144 -14.79 14.35 3.02
CA GLU A 144 -15.29 13.43 4.06
C GLU A 144 -14.86 11.98 3.81
N LEU A 145 -14.70 11.59 2.54
CA LEU A 145 -14.23 10.30 2.08
C LEU A 145 -12.71 10.25 1.90
N ILE A 146 -11.98 11.33 2.22
CA ILE A 146 -10.53 11.29 2.21
C ILE A 146 -10.07 10.16 3.12
N HIS A 147 -9.21 9.32 2.57
CA HIS A 147 -8.73 8.15 3.27
C HIS A 147 -8.04 8.58 4.57
N ALA A 148 -8.67 8.34 5.72
CA ALA A 148 -8.11 8.57 7.05
C ALA A 148 -6.98 7.55 7.31
N SER A 149 -5.89 7.62 6.54
CA SER A 149 -4.54 7.07 6.78
C SER A 149 -4.42 5.78 7.63
N LEU A 150 -5.33 4.79 7.59
CA LEU A 150 -5.32 3.64 8.52
C LEU A 150 -5.56 2.27 7.87
N THR A 151 -5.44 2.18 6.55
CA THR A 151 -5.52 0.91 5.78
C THR A 151 -4.15 0.60 5.16
N PRO A 152 -3.80 -0.68 4.91
CA PRO A 152 -2.46 -1.05 4.45
C PRO A 152 -2.18 -0.40 3.09
N GLN A 153 -1.18 0.47 3.08
CA GLN A 153 -0.67 1.14 1.89
C GLN A 153 0.52 0.37 1.31
N PRO A 154 0.88 0.59 0.03
CA PRO A 154 2.10 0.01 -0.53
C PRO A 154 3.34 0.39 0.30
N PRO A 155 4.39 -0.46 0.28
CA PRO A 155 5.60 -0.31 1.09
C PRO A 155 6.53 0.84 0.64
N ALA A 156 6.02 1.77 -0.17
CA ALA A 156 6.65 3.03 -0.52
C ALA A 156 5.60 3.99 -1.08
N ALA A 157 5.80 5.28 -0.86
CA ALA A 157 5.02 6.33 -1.49
C ALA A 157 5.91 7.48 -1.94
N ILE A 158 5.39 8.31 -2.85
CA ILE A 158 6.07 9.51 -3.30
C ILE A 158 5.11 10.69 -3.23
N VAL A 159 5.60 11.82 -2.71
CA VAL A 159 4.89 13.10 -2.75
C VAL A 159 5.39 13.88 -3.97
N LEU A 160 4.52 14.02 -4.97
CA LEU A 160 4.76 14.87 -6.14
C LEU A 160 4.43 16.31 -5.78
N CYS A 161 5.40 17.21 -5.91
CA CYS A 161 5.28 18.56 -5.38
C CYS A 161 6.23 19.55 -6.07
N THR A 162 6.23 20.82 -5.63
CA THR A 162 7.21 21.80 -6.11
C THR A 162 8.57 21.60 -5.43
N PRO A 163 9.68 22.12 -6.01
CA PRO A 163 10.98 22.12 -5.34
C PRO A 163 10.95 22.78 -3.95
N LEU A 164 10.16 23.84 -3.78
CA LEU A 164 9.98 24.50 -2.49
C LEU A 164 9.31 23.59 -1.46
N THR A 165 8.20 22.94 -1.85
CA THR A 165 7.49 21.98 -0.99
C THR A 165 8.39 20.79 -0.63
N ARG A 166 9.19 20.28 -1.57
CA ARG A 166 10.18 19.24 -1.30
C ARG A 166 11.17 19.70 -0.23
N SER A 167 11.77 20.87 -0.39
CA SER A 167 12.72 21.43 0.57
C SER A 167 12.08 21.62 1.95
N TYR A 168 10.83 22.09 2.00
CA TYR A 168 10.09 22.21 3.24
C TYR A 168 9.91 20.85 3.93
N LEU A 169 9.40 19.85 3.22
CA LEU A 169 9.13 18.52 3.79
C LEU A 169 10.41 17.83 4.26
N ILE A 170 11.53 18.00 3.57
CA ILE A 170 12.83 17.46 4.01
C ILE A 170 13.20 18.00 5.41
N ASN A 171 12.87 19.25 5.72
CA ASN A 171 13.25 19.90 6.97
C ASN A 171 12.22 19.73 8.11
N TYR A 172 10.94 19.52 7.77
CA TYR A 172 9.86 19.52 8.78
C TYR A 172 9.12 18.19 8.91
N ALA A 173 9.15 17.31 7.90
CA ALA A 173 8.41 16.06 7.96
C ALA A 173 9.15 15.03 8.85
N ARG A 174 8.64 14.85 10.08
CA ARG A 174 9.20 13.93 11.07
C ARG A 174 9.51 12.52 10.54
N PRO A 175 8.65 11.89 9.71
CA PRO A 175 8.98 10.58 9.16
C PRO A 175 10.32 10.59 8.42
N LEU A 176 10.63 11.60 7.59
CA LEU A 176 11.91 11.66 6.86
C LEU A 176 13.13 11.82 7.76
N ILE A 177 12.97 12.54 8.88
CA ILE A 177 14.05 12.88 9.80
C ILE A 177 14.38 11.70 10.71
N TYR A 178 13.35 11.04 11.24
CA TYR A 178 13.47 10.07 12.33
C TYR A 178 13.25 8.60 11.91
N THR A 179 12.82 8.32 10.68
CA THR A 179 12.71 6.95 10.16
C THR A 179 13.93 6.54 9.36
N THR A 180 14.22 5.24 9.35
CA THR A 180 15.18 4.63 8.43
C THR A 180 14.72 4.79 6.98
N ALA A 181 15.59 5.20 6.05
CA ALA A 181 15.23 5.38 4.65
C ALA A 181 14.86 4.05 3.96
N LEU A 182 14.19 4.13 2.80
CA LEU A 182 13.90 2.97 1.96
C LEU A 182 15.17 2.16 1.65
N SER A 183 15.07 0.84 1.81
CA SER A 183 16.17 -0.09 1.54
C SER A 183 16.49 -0.16 0.04
N HIS A 184 17.71 -0.57 -0.32
CA HIS A 184 18.09 -0.72 -1.73
C HIS A 184 17.15 -1.70 -2.49
N PRO A 185 16.76 -2.87 -1.94
CA PRO A 185 15.75 -3.71 -2.58
C PRO A 185 14.39 -3.04 -2.77
N SER A 186 13.96 -2.20 -1.82
CA SER A 186 12.71 -1.45 -2.00
C SER A 186 12.82 -0.49 -3.18
N LEU A 187 13.92 0.25 -3.28
CA LEU A 187 14.17 1.18 -4.39
C LEU A 187 14.30 0.45 -5.73
N ALA A 188 15.02 -0.68 -5.77
CA ALA A 188 15.15 -1.52 -6.95
C ALA A 188 13.81 -2.09 -7.42
N SER A 189 12.93 -2.48 -6.49
CA SER A 189 11.58 -2.96 -6.81
C SER A 189 10.72 -1.87 -7.44
N ILE A 190 10.77 -0.64 -6.90
CA ILE A 190 10.05 0.50 -7.47
C ILE A 190 10.63 0.82 -8.86
N SER A 191 11.96 0.84 -9.00
CA SER A 191 12.63 1.10 -10.28
C SER A 191 12.24 0.08 -11.35
N ALA A 192 12.27 -1.23 -11.03
CA ALA A 192 11.84 -2.29 -11.95
C ALA A 192 10.36 -2.12 -12.38
N THR A 193 9.49 -1.77 -11.43
CA THR A 193 8.07 -1.55 -11.70
C THR A 193 7.87 -0.30 -12.60
N TYR A 194 8.60 0.78 -12.34
CA TYR A 194 8.54 1.99 -13.15
C TYR A 194 9.11 1.78 -14.55
N ALA A 195 10.19 1.00 -14.71
CA ALA A 195 10.73 0.64 -16.01
C ALA A 195 9.70 -0.15 -16.85
N PHE A 196 8.95 -1.06 -16.21
CA PHE A 196 7.86 -1.79 -16.86
C PHE A 196 6.69 -0.86 -17.26
N LEU A 197 6.33 0.09 -16.39
CA LEU A 197 5.31 1.11 -16.64
C LEU A 197 5.68 2.04 -17.80
N THR A 198 6.89 2.61 -17.79
CA THR A 198 7.34 3.57 -18.81
C THR A 198 7.53 2.92 -20.18
N ALA A 199 7.76 1.61 -20.24
CA ALA A 199 7.75 0.83 -21.46
C ALA A 199 6.34 0.53 -22.01
N ASN A 200 5.28 1.11 -21.42
CA ASN A 200 3.86 0.90 -21.78
C ASN A 200 3.38 -0.56 -21.70
N LYS A 201 4.08 -1.41 -20.94
CA LYS A 201 3.79 -2.84 -20.82
C LYS A 201 2.61 -3.16 -19.91
N THR A 202 2.06 -2.16 -19.21
CA THR A 202 0.87 -2.30 -18.37
C THR A 202 -0.44 -2.23 -19.15
N THR A 203 -0.44 -1.73 -20.38
CA THR A 203 -1.66 -1.56 -21.19
C THR A 203 -2.46 -2.86 -21.39
N PRO A 204 -1.82 -4.01 -21.74
CA PRO A 204 -2.53 -5.28 -21.83
C PRO A 204 -3.11 -5.74 -20.49
N LEU A 205 -2.38 -5.53 -19.38
CA LEU A 205 -2.81 -5.89 -18.04
C LEU A 205 -4.03 -5.07 -17.61
N LEU A 206 -4.03 -3.77 -17.89
CA LEU A 206 -5.17 -2.87 -17.65
C LEU A 206 -6.40 -3.29 -18.45
N THR A 207 -6.22 -3.62 -19.73
CA THR A 207 -7.30 -4.08 -20.61
C THR A 207 -7.92 -5.38 -20.10
N HIS A 208 -7.07 -6.31 -19.66
CA HIS A 208 -7.49 -7.57 -19.06
C HIS A 208 -8.24 -7.34 -17.73
N LEU A 209 -7.71 -6.49 -16.84
CA LEU A 209 -8.35 -6.12 -15.59
C LEU A 209 -9.74 -5.52 -15.80
N HIS A 210 -9.89 -4.59 -16.74
CA HIS A 210 -11.19 -4.00 -17.07
C HIS A 210 -12.18 -5.04 -17.61
N THR A 211 -11.71 -5.98 -18.43
CA THR A 211 -12.53 -7.08 -18.94
C THR A 211 -13.04 -7.96 -17.80
N LEU A 212 -12.15 -8.37 -16.89
CA LEU A 212 -12.52 -9.16 -15.72
C LEU A 212 -13.46 -8.41 -14.78
N THR A 213 -13.22 -7.13 -14.55
CA THR A 213 -14.06 -6.28 -13.69
C THR A 213 -15.48 -6.16 -14.25
N THR A 214 -15.59 -5.94 -15.57
CA THR A 214 -16.89 -5.85 -16.27
C THR A 214 -17.64 -7.18 -16.20
N LEU A 215 -16.94 -8.29 -16.47
CA LEU A 215 -17.52 -9.63 -16.40
C LEU A 215 -18.00 -9.96 -14.98
N ALA A 216 -17.14 -9.74 -13.97
CA ALA A 216 -17.46 -10.01 -12.58
C ALA A 216 -18.67 -9.20 -12.11
N HIS A 217 -18.72 -7.90 -12.45
CA HIS A 217 -19.87 -7.07 -12.14
C HIS A 217 -21.15 -7.58 -12.83
N ALA A 218 -21.10 -7.89 -14.12
CA ALA A 218 -22.27 -8.39 -14.86
C ALA A 218 -22.80 -9.70 -14.27
N LEU A 219 -21.91 -10.64 -13.92
CA LEU A 219 -22.28 -11.91 -13.31
C LEU A 219 -22.86 -11.72 -11.90
N LEU A 220 -22.26 -10.85 -11.08
CA LEU A 220 -22.77 -10.55 -9.74
C LEU A 220 -24.12 -9.82 -9.79
N ALA A 221 -24.29 -8.86 -10.70
CA ALA A 221 -25.56 -8.17 -10.89
C ALA A 221 -26.68 -9.13 -11.32
N ALA A 222 -26.39 -10.02 -12.28
CA ALA A 222 -27.32 -11.05 -12.72
C ALA A 222 -27.66 -12.05 -11.59
N LEU A 223 -26.68 -12.39 -10.74
CA LEU A 223 -26.91 -13.24 -9.58
C LEU A 223 -27.81 -12.54 -8.55
N ILE A 224 -27.53 -11.29 -8.21
CA ILE A 224 -28.26 -10.51 -7.20
C ILE A 224 -29.70 -10.26 -7.65
N ALA A 225 -29.94 -10.04 -8.94
CA ALA A 225 -31.29 -9.90 -9.49
C ALA A 225 -32.19 -11.12 -9.26
N ARG A 226 -31.62 -12.29 -8.90
CA ARG A 226 -32.36 -13.51 -8.57
C ARG A 226 -32.77 -13.59 -7.09
N PHE A 227 -32.34 -12.66 -6.25
CA PHE A 227 -32.62 -12.62 -4.81
C PHE A 227 -33.41 -11.37 -4.43
N PRO A 228 -34.11 -11.37 -3.28
CA PRO A 228 -34.76 -10.17 -2.77
C PRO A 228 -33.74 -9.04 -2.55
N ALA A 229 -34.12 -7.80 -2.88
CA ALA A 229 -33.25 -6.60 -2.76
C ALA A 229 -32.72 -6.33 -1.33
N SER A 230 -33.36 -6.91 -0.31
CA SER A 230 -32.93 -6.86 1.09
C SER A 230 -31.76 -7.78 1.42
N THR A 231 -31.37 -8.68 0.51
CA THR A 231 -30.38 -9.75 0.78
C THR A 231 -28.97 -9.33 0.41
N LEU A 232 -28.80 -8.82 -0.81
CA LEU A 232 -27.53 -8.43 -1.40
C LEU A 232 -27.74 -7.23 -2.33
N SER A 233 -26.78 -6.32 -2.37
CA SER A 233 -26.75 -5.25 -3.37
C SER A 233 -25.33 -4.90 -3.80
N LEU A 234 -25.21 -4.25 -4.96
CA LEU A 234 -23.97 -3.68 -5.47
C LEU A 234 -24.14 -2.17 -5.62
N LEU A 235 -23.01 -1.45 -5.62
CA LEU A 235 -23.01 -0.11 -6.18
C LEU A 235 -23.31 -0.18 -7.69
N PRO A 236 -24.09 0.75 -8.26
CA PRO A 236 -24.22 0.87 -9.70
C PRO A 236 -22.84 1.03 -10.34
N LEU A 237 -22.62 0.41 -11.50
CA LEU A 237 -21.47 0.73 -12.34
C LEU A 237 -21.48 2.25 -12.61
N PRO A 238 -20.36 2.95 -12.39
CA PRO A 238 -20.24 4.32 -12.86
C PRO A 238 -20.54 4.35 -14.37
N THR A 239 -21.34 5.33 -14.81
CA THR A 239 -21.59 5.56 -16.26
C THR A 239 -20.34 6.02 -17.00
N THR A 240 -19.24 6.29 -16.29
CA THR A 240 -17.95 6.73 -16.81
C THR A 240 -17.11 5.57 -17.37
N ARG A 241 -16.28 5.85 -18.38
CA ARG A 241 -15.31 4.88 -18.92
C ARG A 241 -14.33 4.43 -17.83
N ASN A 242 -14.18 3.11 -17.71
CA ASN A 242 -13.32 2.34 -16.80
C ASN A 242 -13.94 2.06 -15.41
N PRO A 243 -14.58 0.89 -15.22
CA PRO A 243 -15.13 0.51 -13.92
C PRO A 243 -14.02 0.23 -12.91
N SER A 244 -14.26 0.61 -11.65
CA SER A 244 -13.36 0.31 -10.54
C SER A 244 -13.20 -1.21 -10.36
N PRO A 245 -11.97 -1.73 -10.18
CA PRO A 245 -11.75 -3.15 -9.89
C PRO A 245 -12.21 -3.53 -8.47
N ILE A 246 -12.56 -2.55 -7.62
CA ILE A 246 -13.12 -2.78 -6.30
C ILE A 246 -14.64 -2.97 -6.45
N LEU A 247 -15.11 -4.19 -6.23
CA LEU A 247 -16.51 -4.59 -6.37
C LEU A 247 -17.14 -4.87 -4.99
N PRO A 248 -17.66 -3.84 -4.28
CA PRO A 248 -18.21 -4.03 -2.95
C PRO A 248 -19.56 -4.76 -3.01
N VAL A 249 -19.68 -5.85 -2.25
CA VAL A 249 -20.96 -6.56 -2.06
C VAL A 249 -21.57 -6.14 -0.72
N PHE A 250 -22.68 -5.40 -0.78
CA PHE A 250 -23.39 -4.96 0.41
C PHE A 250 -24.34 -6.05 0.88
N THR A 251 -24.34 -6.30 2.18
CA THR A 251 -25.15 -7.32 2.82
C THR A 251 -25.34 -6.99 4.31
N PRO A 252 -26.47 -7.36 4.93
CA PRO A 252 -26.62 -7.29 6.38
C PRO A 252 -25.70 -8.26 7.14
N HIS A 253 -25.06 -9.21 6.45
CA HIS A 253 -24.26 -10.28 7.08
C HIS A 253 -22.83 -10.41 6.50
N PRO A 254 -22.05 -9.32 6.44
CA PRO A 254 -20.77 -9.28 5.71
C PRO A 254 -19.74 -10.27 6.27
N ARG A 255 -19.69 -10.42 7.59
CA ARG A 255 -18.79 -11.39 8.25
C ARG A 255 -19.13 -12.84 7.93
N GLN A 256 -20.42 -13.18 7.87
CA GLN A 256 -20.86 -14.54 7.56
C GLN A 256 -20.56 -14.88 6.10
N LEU A 257 -20.81 -13.93 5.19
CA LEU A 257 -20.47 -14.06 3.78
C LEU A 257 -18.95 -14.23 3.60
N ALA A 258 -18.13 -13.37 4.21
CA ALA A 258 -16.68 -13.47 4.13
C ALA A 258 -16.16 -14.80 4.70
N ALA A 259 -16.68 -15.26 5.84
CA ALA A 259 -16.31 -16.55 6.42
C ALA A 259 -16.70 -17.73 5.51
N HIS A 260 -17.87 -17.67 4.86
CA HIS A 260 -18.30 -18.67 3.89
C HIS A 260 -17.37 -18.72 2.67
N CYS A 261 -17.03 -17.55 2.10
CA CYS A 261 -16.07 -17.45 0.99
C CYS A 261 -14.69 -17.98 1.37
N GLN A 262 -14.20 -17.64 2.56
CA GLN A 262 -12.91 -18.14 3.07
C GLN A 262 -12.91 -19.66 3.25
N ALA A 263 -13.99 -20.25 3.75
CA ALA A 263 -14.14 -21.70 3.86
C ALA A 263 -14.14 -22.41 2.49
N LYS A 264 -14.46 -21.68 1.42
CA LYS A 264 -14.41 -22.15 0.02
C LYS A 264 -13.08 -21.83 -0.69
N GLY A 265 -12.10 -21.26 0.01
CA GLY A 265 -10.78 -20.96 -0.54
C GLY A 265 -10.65 -19.59 -1.20
N TYR A 266 -11.57 -18.65 -0.94
CA TYR A 266 -11.48 -17.28 -1.45
C TYR A 266 -10.96 -16.32 -0.38
N MET A 267 -9.93 -15.53 -0.71
CA MET A 267 -9.40 -14.49 0.17
C MET A 267 -10.23 -13.23 0.06
N VAL A 268 -11.28 -13.17 0.87
CA VAL A 268 -12.26 -12.07 0.94
C VAL A 268 -12.32 -11.53 2.38
N ARG A 269 -12.58 -10.24 2.58
CA ARG A 269 -12.62 -9.62 3.91
C ARG A 269 -13.88 -8.79 4.11
N ALA A 270 -14.55 -9.00 5.24
CA ALA A 270 -15.65 -8.13 5.65
C ALA A 270 -15.12 -6.77 6.12
N ILE A 271 -15.67 -5.69 5.55
CA ILE A 271 -15.43 -4.30 5.96
C ILE A 271 -16.68 -3.84 6.72
N VAL A 272 -16.53 -3.72 8.04
CA VAL A 272 -17.62 -3.47 9.00
C VAL A 272 -17.30 -2.30 9.93
N ALA A 273 -18.30 -1.82 10.67
CA ALA A 273 -18.09 -0.80 11.69
C ALA A 273 -17.04 -1.25 12.74
N PRO A 274 -16.15 -0.34 13.22
CA PRO A 274 -16.13 1.10 12.97
C PRO A 274 -15.32 1.53 11.74
N THR A 275 -14.82 0.62 10.92
CA THR A 275 -14.02 0.96 9.73
C THR A 275 -14.86 1.70 8.69
N VAL A 276 -16.14 1.35 8.59
CA VAL A 276 -17.16 2.05 7.79
C VAL A 276 -18.37 2.37 8.68
N PRO A 277 -19.18 3.39 8.35
CA PRO A 277 -20.43 3.66 9.07
C PRO A 277 -21.37 2.45 9.08
N ARG A 278 -22.20 2.33 10.13
CA ARG A 278 -23.24 1.29 10.18
C ARG A 278 -24.19 1.45 8.99
N GLY A 279 -24.55 0.35 8.34
CA GLY A 279 -25.38 0.34 7.13
C GLY A 279 -24.59 0.48 5.82
N ALA A 280 -23.32 0.89 5.87
CA ALA A 280 -22.41 0.88 4.72
C ALA A 280 -21.47 -0.36 4.72
N GLU A 281 -21.84 -1.38 5.50
CA GLU A 281 -21.04 -2.59 5.65
C GLU A 281 -21.08 -3.46 4.39
N ARG A 282 -19.93 -4.04 4.07
CA ARG A 282 -19.73 -4.75 2.80
C ARG A 282 -18.66 -5.82 2.93
N THR A 283 -18.62 -6.68 1.92
CA THR A 283 -17.62 -7.72 1.75
C THR A 283 -16.95 -7.56 0.39
#